data_AF-A0ABD5USP0-F1
#
_entry.id   AF-A0ABD5USP0-F1
#
_cell.length_a   1.000
_cell.length_b   1.000
_cell.length_c   1.000
_cell.angle_alpha   90.00
_cell.angle_beta   90.00
_cell.angle_gamma   90.00
#
_symmetry.space_group_name_H-M   'P 1'
#
loop_
_entity.id
_entity.type
_entity.pdbx_description
1 polymer ?
#
loop_
_entity_poly.entity_id
_entity_poly.type
_entity_poly.pdbx_seq_one_letter_code
_entity_poly.pdbx_strand_id
1 'polypeptide(L)'
;MVEGETEQAQGEEVRAERRSEYGSDWQRWTDDRGPFYRSCAVPPVDDRTETPAEGERPAVQFTTGITRAVLRNLPVALLAVLAVYVPTTIVQYGRSGRLAVSVPSIGVSTAIVAVPGLLVGGLWLYLLYRLFGSRFRGSTVHRSVVFFATAIPLAAGTVHAAYVAWTNAGTGADPAATVQAGYFLFVLVAGHLVYDGLALRTENLLANLGSTTIVDRETYEAFYDDLTETLGDTISFGPVELPESVTFAVVVALVPILLPMLITPWSWVGTLSYAAYSLVTLFVVAVLYDVFMLVYAFTELLRSDALSYQPFHPDEHGGFRDLGRFATRVNAILLVAGGYVAYRFYAEGILNLPDGGLGGPLVAVTWVVLYLGPVAAYVFLVLFWLYHSFWRLHRRMEEGRRERMEELQRAARAQAGEDADGHTELETDVPAWESLQSAPTWPIKRQSLFGIIVVDAVPVIATFVL
;
A
#
# COMPACT_ATOMS: atom_id res chain seq x y z
N MET A 1 -33.67 -39.30 10.16
CA MET A 1 -33.10 -38.77 8.90
C MET A 1 -33.72 -37.44 8.47
N VAL A 2 -34.91 -37.06 8.97
CA VAL A 2 -35.59 -35.81 8.59
C VAL A 2 -35.20 -34.58 9.44
N GLU A 3 -34.72 -34.79 10.68
CA GLU A 3 -34.31 -33.66 11.56
C GLU A 3 -33.01 -32.95 11.12
N GLY A 4 -32.12 -33.64 10.41
CA GLY A 4 -30.83 -33.05 9.97
C GLY A 4 -30.94 -32.08 8.80
N GLU A 5 -31.95 -32.24 7.94
CA GLU A 5 -32.16 -31.37 6.76
C GLU A 5 -32.79 -30.03 7.17
N THR A 6 -33.65 -30.02 8.18
CA THR A 6 -34.27 -28.80 8.72
C THR A 6 -33.29 -27.90 9.46
N GLU A 7 -32.28 -28.46 10.14
CA GLU A 7 -31.22 -27.69 10.82
C GLU A 7 -30.24 -27.07 9.81
N GLN A 8 -29.96 -27.77 8.71
CA GLN A 8 -29.16 -27.24 7.61
C GLN A 8 -29.90 -26.11 6.85
N ALA A 9 -31.19 -26.28 6.57
CA ALA A 9 -31.99 -25.26 5.90
C ALA A 9 -32.12 -23.97 6.75
N GLN A 10 -32.37 -24.09 8.05
CA GLN A 10 -32.38 -22.94 8.96
C GLN A 10 -31.00 -22.27 9.11
N GLY A 11 -29.92 -23.07 9.09
CA GLY A 11 -28.56 -22.54 9.13
C GLY A 11 -28.17 -21.75 7.87
N GLU A 12 -28.68 -22.16 6.70
CA GLU A 12 -28.49 -21.44 5.44
C GLU A 12 -29.35 -20.19 5.34
N GLU A 13 -30.60 -20.23 5.80
CA GLU A 13 -31.52 -19.10 5.78
C GLU A 13 -31.04 -17.97 6.72
N VAL A 14 -30.56 -18.30 7.92
CA VAL A 14 -29.94 -17.35 8.85
C VAL A 14 -28.60 -16.80 8.32
N ARG A 15 -27.85 -17.58 7.53
CA ARG A 15 -26.65 -17.08 6.82
C ARG A 15 -27.00 -16.15 5.67
N ALA A 16 -28.08 -16.42 4.94
CA ALA A 16 -28.57 -15.57 3.86
C ALA A 16 -29.11 -14.24 4.39
N GLU A 17 -29.83 -14.25 5.51
CA GLU A 17 -30.27 -13.02 6.21
C GLU A 17 -29.07 -12.20 6.74
N ARG A 18 -28.03 -12.84 7.28
CA ARG A 18 -26.80 -12.10 7.64
C ARG A 18 -26.03 -11.55 6.43
N ARG A 19 -26.14 -12.17 5.26
CA ARG A 19 -25.57 -11.67 3.98
C ARG A 19 -26.39 -10.54 3.36
N SER A 20 -27.65 -10.35 3.74
CA SER A 20 -28.44 -9.21 3.27
C SER A 20 -28.26 -7.98 4.16
N GLU A 21 -27.98 -8.18 5.46
CA GLU A 21 -27.75 -7.11 6.43
C GLU A 21 -26.32 -6.52 6.36
N TYR A 22 -25.34 -7.35 5.99
CA TYR A 22 -24.01 -6.93 5.55
C TYR A 22 -23.98 -7.19 4.05
N GLY A 23 -24.07 -6.17 3.20
CA GLY A 23 -24.00 -6.33 1.74
C GLY A 23 -22.82 -7.22 1.28
N SER A 24 -22.84 -7.65 0.01
CA SER A 24 -21.95 -8.68 -0.59
C SER A 24 -20.57 -8.85 0.08
N ASP A 25 -20.02 -10.06 0.10
CA ASP A 25 -18.69 -10.31 0.68
C ASP A 25 -17.62 -9.37 0.09
N TRP A 26 -17.82 -8.82 -1.12
CA TRP A 26 -17.05 -7.69 -1.65
C TRP A 26 -17.29 -6.35 -0.92
N GLN A 27 -18.55 -5.91 -0.76
CA GLN A 27 -18.93 -4.67 -0.06
C GLN A 27 -18.44 -4.61 1.38
N ARG A 28 -18.38 -5.75 2.09
CA ARG A 28 -17.79 -5.82 3.44
C ARG A 28 -16.31 -5.46 3.47
N TRP A 29 -15.57 -5.72 2.39
CA TRP A 29 -14.12 -5.43 2.28
C TRP A 29 -13.86 -4.03 1.70
N THR A 30 -14.85 -3.43 1.03
CA THR A 30 -14.78 -2.07 0.48
C THR A 30 -15.49 -1.02 1.35
N ASP A 31 -16.12 -1.40 2.47
CA ASP A 31 -16.80 -0.45 3.37
C ASP A 31 -15.79 0.57 3.89
N ASP A 32 -16.07 1.85 3.63
CA ASP A 32 -15.16 2.96 3.88
C ASP A 32 -14.87 3.19 5.39
N ARG A 33 -15.61 2.50 6.27
CA ARG A 33 -15.64 2.68 7.73
C ARG A 33 -14.62 1.84 8.51
N GLY A 34 -13.95 0.89 7.87
CA GLY A 34 -12.97 0.01 8.53
C GLY A 34 -11.54 0.58 8.55
N PRO A 35 -10.72 0.28 9.57
CA PRO A 35 -9.29 0.60 9.56
C PRO A 35 -8.54 -0.26 8.55
N PHE A 36 -7.53 0.33 7.88
CA PHE A 36 -6.78 -0.28 6.76
C PHE A 36 -6.17 -1.66 7.09
N TYR A 37 -5.77 -1.90 8.34
CA TYR A 37 -5.15 -3.16 8.77
C TYR A 37 -6.13 -4.35 8.88
N ARG A 38 -7.43 -4.14 8.66
CA ARG A 38 -8.44 -5.21 8.60
C ARG A 38 -8.72 -5.70 7.18
N SER A 39 -8.15 -5.02 6.18
CA SER A 39 -8.35 -5.33 4.76
C SER A 39 -7.68 -6.65 4.36
N CYS A 40 -6.60 -7.08 5.02
CA CYS A 40 -5.89 -8.29 4.63
C CYS A 40 -6.46 -9.54 5.33
N ALA A 41 -6.47 -10.65 4.59
CA ALA A 41 -6.83 -11.96 5.08
C ALA A 41 -5.71 -12.58 5.92
N VAL A 42 -6.10 -13.40 6.89
CA VAL A 42 -5.24 -14.21 7.76
C VAL A 42 -5.71 -15.67 7.72
N PRO A 43 -5.37 -16.41 6.65
CA PRO A 43 -5.61 -17.85 6.62
C PRO A 43 -4.80 -18.55 7.72
N PRO A 44 -5.32 -19.63 8.33
CA PRO A 44 -6.60 -20.31 8.05
C PRO A 44 -7.76 -19.81 8.94
N VAL A 45 -7.63 -18.65 9.58
CA VAL A 45 -8.64 -18.12 10.50
C VAL A 45 -9.82 -17.52 9.74
N ASP A 46 -9.56 -16.90 8.59
CA ASP A 46 -10.60 -16.50 7.64
C ASP A 46 -11.07 -17.70 6.81
N ASP A 47 -12.39 -17.84 6.62
CA ASP A 47 -12.98 -18.91 5.82
C ASP A 47 -12.74 -18.68 4.32
N ARG A 48 -12.48 -19.77 3.56
CA ARG A 48 -12.29 -19.70 2.10
C ARG A 48 -13.51 -19.15 1.36
N THR A 49 -14.70 -19.28 1.95
CA THR A 49 -15.95 -18.75 1.41
C THR A 49 -16.05 -17.22 1.44
N GLU A 50 -15.14 -16.52 2.15
CA GLU A 50 -15.02 -15.06 2.09
C GLU A 50 -14.27 -14.58 0.82
N THR A 51 -14.18 -15.43 -0.22
CA THR A 51 -13.75 -14.98 -1.54
C THR A 51 -14.96 -14.44 -2.28
N PRO A 52 -14.96 -13.16 -2.71
CA PRO A 52 -16.03 -12.66 -3.56
C PRO A 52 -16.09 -13.50 -4.84
N ALA A 53 -17.31 -13.90 -5.20
CA ALA A 53 -17.58 -14.77 -6.33
C ALA A 53 -17.11 -14.13 -7.65
N GLU A 54 -16.78 -14.95 -8.65
CA GLU A 54 -16.55 -14.47 -10.01
C GLU A 54 -17.83 -13.77 -10.50
N GLY A 55 -17.76 -12.45 -10.70
CA GLY A 55 -18.90 -11.58 -11.03
C GLY A 55 -19.17 -10.45 -10.03
N GLU A 56 -18.68 -10.53 -8.79
CA GLU A 56 -18.83 -9.46 -7.79
C GLU A 56 -17.67 -8.44 -7.80
N ARG A 57 -16.61 -8.71 -8.55
CA ARG A 57 -15.40 -7.86 -8.59
C ARG A 57 -15.48 -6.84 -9.72
N PRO A 58 -14.84 -5.65 -9.54
CA PRO A 58 -14.59 -4.72 -10.63
C PRO A 58 -13.88 -5.41 -11.80
N ALA A 59 -14.28 -5.03 -13.02
CA ALA A 59 -13.61 -5.45 -14.25
C ALA A 59 -12.16 -4.93 -14.28
N VAL A 60 -11.96 -3.66 -13.91
CA VAL A 60 -10.63 -3.07 -13.76
C VAL A 60 -9.96 -3.56 -12.48
N GLN A 61 -8.82 -4.24 -12.62
CA GLN A 61 -7.99 -4.70 -11.51
C GLN A 61 -6.54 -4.27 -11.72
N PHE A 62 -6.03 -3.38 -10.87
CA PHE A 62 -4.65 -2.89 -10.95
C PHE A 62 -3.65 -3.86 -10.35
N THR A 63 -4.12 -4.72 -9.44
CA THR A 63 -3.33 -5.79 -8.86
C THR A 63 -4.03 -7.11 -9.20
N THR A 64 -3.32 -8.01 -9.89
CA THR A 64 -3.87 -9.29 -10.37
C THR A 64 -2.98 -10.47 -9.99
N GLY A 65 -3.51 -11.68 -10.17
CA GLY A 65 -2.75 -12.92 -10.00
C GLY A 65 -2.02 -13.04 -8.65
N ILE A 66 -0.72 -13.33 -8.72
CA ILE A 66 0.12 -13.60 -7.54
C ILE A 66 0.33 -12.34 -6.69
N THR A 67 0.47 -11.15 -7.28
CA THR A 67 0.70 -9.91 -6.50
C THR A 67 -0.51 -9.60 -5.63
N ARG A 68 -1.71 -9.67 -6.20
CA ARG A 68 -2.97 -9.52 -5.43
C ARG A 68 -3.12 -10.59 -4.36
N ALA A 69 -2.79 -11.84 -4.66
CA ALA A 69 -2.88 -12.94 -3.70
C ALA A 69 -1.94 -12.73 -2.51
N VAL A 70 -0.71 -12.28 -2.75
CA VAL A 70 0.25 -11.95 -1.69
C VAL A 70 -0.19 -10.71 -0.91
N LEU A 71 -0.63 -9.64 -1.56
CA LEU A 71 -1.16 -8.44 -0.88
C LEU A 71 -2.34 -8.78 0.02
N ARG A 72 -3.29 -9.58 -0.47
CA ARG A 72 -4.44 -10.02 0.33
C ARG A 72 -4.02 -10.81 1.56
N ASN A 73 -3.02 -11.68 1.44
CA ASN A 73 -2.55 -12.55 2.53
C ASN A 73 -1.26 -12.03 3.16
N LEU A 74 -0.98 -10.72 3.04
CA LEU A 74 0.30 -10.11 3.36
C LEU A 74 0.78 -10.40 4.79
N PRO A 75 -0.06 -10.35 5.84
CA PRO A 75 0.39 -10.72 7.19
C PRO A 75 0.97 -12.13 7.24
N VAL A 76 0.31 -13.09 6.60
CA VAL A 76 0.73 -14.50 6.63
C VAL A 76 1.95 -14.72 5.75
N ALA A 77 1.98 -14.12 4.56
CA ALA A 77 3.15 -14.17 3.68
C ALA A 77 4.39 -13.59 4.37
N LEU A 78 4.25 -12.44 5.03
CA LEU A 78 5.33 -11.80 5.76
C LEU A 78 5.78 -12.64 6.97
N LEU A 79 4.84 -13.21 7.72
CA LEU A 79 5.17 -14.12 8.83
C LEU A 79 5.93 -15.36 8.34
N ALA A 80 5.56 -15.92 7.19
CA ALA A 80 6.30 -17.02 6.58
C ALA A 80 7.74 -16.61 6.20
N VAL A 81 7.92 -15.42 5.63
CA VAL A 81 9.25 -14.87 5.35
C VAL A 81 10.04 -14.66 6.64
N LEU A 82 9.45 -14.03 7.66
CA LEU A 82 10.09 -13.79 8.95
C LEU A 82 10.48 -15.09 9.66
N ALA A 83 9.67 -16.14 9.54
CA ALA A 83 9.97 -17.47 10.08
C ALA A 83 11.21 -18.11 9.46
N VAL A 84 11.59 -17.71 8.23
CA VAL A 84 12.86 -18.13 7.60
C VAL A 84 13.97 -17.12 7.92
N TYR A 85 13.67 -15.83 7.75
CA TYR A 85 14.64 -14.74 7.84
C TYR A 85 15.21 -14.57 9.26
N VAL A 86 14.36 -14.55 10.29
CA VAL A 86 14.80 -14.27 11.67
C VAL A 86 15.71 -15.40 12.21
N PRO A 87 15.35 -16.69 12.12
CA PRO A 87 16.22 -17.75 12.65
C PRO A 87 17.55 -17.85 11.90
N THR A 88 17.54 -17.72 10.58
CA THR A 88 18.78 -17.75 9.77
C THR A 88 19.70 -16.59 10.12
N THR A 89 19.14 -15.39 10.31
CA THR A 89 19.88 -14.19 10.73
C THR A 89 20.45 -14.33 12.15
N ILE A 90 19.69 -14.89 13.11
CA ILE A 90 20.19 -15.18 14.46
C ILE A 90 21.38 -16.14 14.42
N VAL A 91 21.28 -17.22 13.64
CA VAL A 91 22.39 -18.19 13.49
C VAL A 91 23.62 -17.51 12.87
N GLN A 92 23.43 -16.68 11.85
CA GLN A 92 24.51 -15.94 11.21
C GLN A 92 25.21 -14.99 12.20
N TYR A 93 24.44 -14.16 12.91
CA TYR A 93 25.01 -13.22 13.88
C TYR A 93 25.68 -13.94 15.06
N GLY A 94 25.12 -15.06 15.52
CA GLY A 94 25.72 -15.89 16.56
C GLY A 94 27.05 -16.49 16.14
N ARG A 95 27.15 -17.01 14.90
CA ARG A 95 28.43 -17.52 14.36
C ARG A 95 29.48 -16.44 14.18
N SER A 96 29.07 -15.22 13.84
CA SER A 96 29.97 -14.08 13.70
C SER A 96 30.41 -13.45 15.03
N GLY A 97 29.91 -13.94 16.17
CA GLY A 97 30.19 -13.37 17.49
C GLY A 97 29.53 -12.02 17.77
N ARG A 98 28.65 -11.54 16.86
CA ARG A 98 27.90 -10.27 17.01
C ARG A 98 26.74 -10.37 17.98
N LEU A 99 26.31 -11.59 18.34
CA LEU A 99 25.37 -11.84 19.42
C LEU A 99 26.14 -12.32 20.65
N ALA A 100 25.89 -11.69 21.81
CA ALA A 100 26.43 -12.11 23.11
C ALA A 100 25.84 -13.46 23.61
N VAL A 101 24.99 -14.10 22.81
CA VAL A 101 24.39 -15.40 23.11
C VAL A 101 25.26 -16.47 22.49
N SER A 102 25.79 -17.37 23.33
CA SER A 102 26.48 -18.57 22.87
C SER A 102 25.49 -19.45 22.11
N VAL A 103 25.48 -19.39 20.79
CA VAL A 103 24.72 -20.33 19.98
C VAL A 103 25.41 -21.68 20.11
N PRO A 104 24.77 -22.71 20.71
CA PRO A 104 25.41 -24.00 20.91
C PRO A 104 25.82 -24.57 19.55
N SER A 105 27.04 -25.12 19.47
CA SER A 105 27.51 -25.80 18.26
C SER A 105 26.49 -26.86 17.86
N ILE A 106 26.03 -26.82 16.61
CA ILE A 106 25.08 -27.79 16.07
C ILE A 106 25.84 -29.11 15.88
N GLY A 107 25.84 -29.94 16.92
CA GLY A 107 26.31 -31.31 16.92
C GLY A 107 25.12 -32.28 16.86
N VAL A 108 25.42 -33.57 16.74
CA VAL A 108 24.40 -34.63 16.73
C VAL A 108 23.57 -34.62 18.02
N SER A 109 24.19 -34.29 19.16
CA SER A 109 23.51 -34.14 20.45
C SER A 109 22.49 -33.00 20.47
N THR A 110 22.83 -31.85 19.87
CA THR A 110 21.91 -30.70 19.75
C THR A 110 20.76 -31.02 18.81
N ALA A 111 20.99 -31.77 17.73
CA ALA A 111 19.94 -32.23 16.82
C ALA A 111 18.96 -33.21 17.50
N ILE A 112 19.47 -34.14 18.33
CA ILE A 112 18.65 -35.11 19.07
C ILE A 112 17.70 -34.43 20.06
N VAL A 113 18.09 -33.31 20.68
CA VAL A 113 17.25 -32.55 21.61
C VAL A 113 16.35 -31.54 20.89
N ALA A 114 16.84 -30.94 19.79
CA ALA A 114 16.09 -29.96 19.02
C ALA A 114 14.87 -30.56 18.32
N VAL A 115 14.95 -31.79 17.80
CA VAL A 115 13.83 -32.42 17.08
C VAL A 115 12.61 -32.67 18.00
N PRO A 116 12.74 -33.32 19.17
CA PRO A 116 11.65 -33.43 20.14
C PRO A 116 11.16 -32.08 20.64
N GLY A 117 12.08 -31.13 20.89
CA GLY A 117 11.72 -29.77 21.31
C GLY A 117 10.87 -29.04 20.28
N LEU A 118 11.22 -29.15 18.99
CA LEU A 118 10.44 -28.61 17.87
C LEU A 118 9.08 -29.31 17.73
N LEU A 119 9.02 -30.63 17.94
CA LEU A 119 7.76 -31.37 17.89
C LEU A 119 6.82 -30.97 19.04
N VAL A 120 7.33 -30.86 20.26
CA VAL A 120 6.56 -30.43 21.43
C VAL A 120 6.13 -28.97 21.30
N GLY A 121 7.04 -28.09 20.89
CA GLY A 121 6.75 -26.67 20.65
C GLY A 121 5.75 -26.47 19.52
N GLY A 122 5.90 -27.23 18.42
CA GLY A 122 4.96 -27.22 17.29
C GLY A 122 3.57 -27.73 17.68
N LEU A 123 3.50 -28.81 18.46
CA LEU A 123 2.25 -29.32 19.01
C LEU A 123 1.58 -28.29 19.93
N TRP A 124 2.35 -27.65 20.81
CA TRP A 124 1.83 -26.61 21.72
C TRP A 124 1.30 -25.40 20.95
N LEU A 125 2.05 -24.90 19.96
CA LEU A 125 1.61 -23.83 19.06
C LEU A 125 0.36 -24.22 18.27
N TYR A 126 0.28 -25.46 17.79
CA TYR A 126 -0.90 -25.97 17.09
C TYR A 126 -2.13 -26.02 18.01
N LEU A 127 -1.96 -26.44 19.26
CA LEU A 127 -3.05 -26.46 20.24
C LEU A 127 -3.52 -25.05 20.58
N LEU A 128 -2.60 -24.09 20.77
CA LEU A 128 -2.96 -22.68 20.92
C LEU A 128 -3.70 -22.17 19.70
N TYR A 129 -3.16 -22.39 18.50
CA TYR A 129 -3.81 -22.02 17.25
C TYR A 129 -5.24 -22.56 17.17
N ARG A 130 -5.47 -23.83 17.53
CA ARG A 130 -6.80 -24.44 17.50
C ARG A 130 -7.74 -23.85 18.56
N LEU A 131 -7.23 -23.55 19.75
CA LEU A 131 -8.01 -23.01 20.87
C LEU A 131 -8.39 -21.54 20.67
N PHE A 132 -7.49 -20.75 20.08
CA PHE A 132 -7.78 -19.38 19.66
C PHE A 132 -8.64 -19.37 18.39
N GLY A 133 -8.31 -20.18 17.38
CA GLY A 133 -9.04 -20.26 16.12
C GLY A 133 -10.50 -20.67 16.27
N SER A 134 -10.84 -21.51 17.24
CA SER A 134 -12.24 -21.89 17.52
C SER A 134 -13.04 -20.77 18.20
N ARG A 135 -12.40 -19.92 19.00
CA ARG A 135 -13.06 -18.84 19.76
C ARG A 135 -13.17 -17.54 18.98
N PHE A 136 -12.27 -17.30 18.03
CA PHE A 136 -12.20 -16.07 17.23
C PHE A 136 -12.73 -16.22 15.80
N ARG A 137 -13.16 -17.42 15.39
CA ARG A 137 -13.80 -17.65 14.09
C ARG A 137 -15.03 -16.76 13.92
N GLY A 138 -15.02 -15.90 12.91
CA GLY A 138 -16.10 -14.95 12.60
C GLY A 138 -16.01 -13.57 13.30
N SER A 139 -14.99 -13.32 14.12
CA SER A 139 -14.69 -11.97 14.64
C SER A 139 -13.68 -11.27 13.73
N THR A 140 -13.66 -9.94 13.63
CA THR A 140 -12.61 -9.18 12.89
C THR A 140 -11.37 -8.89 13.76
N VAL A 141 -11.37 -9.34 15.02
CA VAL A 141 -10.33 -9.05 16.01
C VAL A 141 -9.02 -9.76 15.67
N HIS A 142 -9.04 -10.98 15.11
CA HIS A 142 -7.82 -11.73 14.77
C HIS A 142 -6.94 -10.98 13.78
N ARG A 143 -7.53 -10.32 12.76
CA ARG A 143 -6.77 -9.51 11.78
C ARG A 143 -6.00 -8.38 12.47
N SER A 144 -6.65 -7.73 13.44
CA SER A 144 -6.04 -6.66 14.23
C SER A 144 -4.90 -7.21 15.12
N VAL A 145 -5.14 -8.35 15.80
CA VAL A 145 -4.14 -9.00 16.66
C VAL A 145 -2.91 -9.41 15.85
N VAL A 146 -3.08 -10.07 14.70
CA VAL A 146 -1.97 -10.52 13.85
C VAL A 146 -1.17 -9.34 13.32
N PHE A 147 -1.86 -8.27 12.88
CA PHE A 147 -1.21 -7.05 12.44
C PHE A 147 -0.34 -6.44 13.55
N PHE A 148 -0.92 -6.16 14.73
CA PHE A 148 -0.17 -5.49 15.81
C PHE A 148 0.90 -6.40 16.44
N ALA A 149 0.65 -7.70 16.55
CA ALA A 149 1.64 -8.67 17.02
C ALA A 149 2.87 -8.73 16.10
N THR A 150 2.70 -8.43 14.81
CA THR A 150 3.80 -8.35 13.85
C THR A 150 4.41 -6.95 13.81
N ALA A 151 3.59 -5.90 13.79
CA ALA A 151 4.02 -4.51 13.64
C ALA A 151 4.81 -4.00 14.87
N ILE A 152 4.38 -4.32 16.10
CA ILE A 152 5.02 -3.79 17.32
C ILE A 152 6.49 -4.26 17.45
N PRO A 153 6.82 -5.56 17.33
CA PRO A 153 8.22 -6.00 17.36
C PRO A 153 9.06 -5.39 16.23
N LEU A 154 8.49 -5.27 15.03
CA LEU A 154 9.19 -4.65 13.89
C LEU A 154 9.45 -3.16 14.13
N ALA A 155 8.48 -2.43 14.68
CA ALA A 155 8.64 -1.04 15.06
C ALA A 155 9.70 -0.86 16.14
N ALA A 156 9.70 -1.70 17.18
CA ALA A 156 10.74 -1.68 18.22
C ALA A 156 12.13 -1.93 17.62
N GLY A 157 12.26 -2.92 16.72
CA GLY A 157 13.52 -3.21 16.02
C GLY A 157 13.99 -2.07 15.12
N THR A 158 13.04 -1.37 14.47
CA THR A 158 13.31 -0.20 13.61
C THR A 158 13.79 0.99 14.44
N VAL A 159 13.12 1.29 15.55
CA VAL A 159 13.53 2.36 16.48
C VAL A 159 14.90 2.07 17.07
N HIS A 160 15.16 0.83 17.47
CA HIS A 160 16.48 0.41 17.93
C HIS A 160 17.56 0.60 16.85
N ALA A 161 17.29 0.20 15.61
CA ALA A 161 18.24 0.37 14.52
C ALA A 161 18.51 1.84 14.18
N ALA A 162 17.47 2.68 14.17
CA ALA A 162 17.61 4.12 13.98
C ALA A 162 18.41 4.78 15.11
N TYR A 163 18.16 4.37 16.37
CA TYR A 163 18.92 4.84 17.51
C TYR A 163 20.41 4.48 17.39
N VAL A 164 20.72 3.22 17.07
CA VAL A 164 22.10 2.75 16.88
C VAL A 164 22.78 3.50 15.73
N ALA A 165 22.08 3.70 14.62
CA ALA A 165 22.62 4.46 13.48
C ALA A 165 22.93 5.90 13.86
N TRP A 166 22.06 6.54 14.65
CA TRP A 166 22.31 7.89 15.13
C TRP A 166 23.50 7.95 16.09
N THR A 167 23.54 7.09 17.11
CA THR A 167 24.64 7.13 18.08
C THR A 167 26.00 6.76 17.48
N ASN A 168 25.99 5.97 16.41
CA ASN A 168 27.20 5.49 15.75
C ASN A 168 27.49 6.20 14.41
N ALA A 169 26.80 7.30 14.10
CA ALA A 169 27.04 8.05 12.88
C ALA A 169 28.51 8.51 12.82
N GLY A 170 29.22 8.16 11.74
CA GLY A 170 30.62 8.55 11.52
C GLY A 170 31.66 7.80 12.35
N THR A 171 31.28 6.73 13.08
CA THR A 171 32.23 5.93 13.87
C THR A 171 32.75 4.68 13.15
N GLY A 172 32.30 4.44 11.91
CA GLY A 172 32.62 3.22 11.14
C GLY A 172 32.00 1.95 11.73
N ALA A 173 31.03 2.07 12.63
CA ALA A 173 30.38 0.92 13.24
C ALA A 173 29.42 0.22 12.28
N ASP A 174 29.29 -1.09 12.45
CA ASP A 174 28.34 -1.92 11.71
C ASP A 174 26.88 -1.49 11.96
N PRO A 175 25.99 -1.65 10.95
CA PRO A 175 24.55 -1.52 11.15
C PRO A 175 24.01 -2.44 12.23
N ALA A 176 22.94 -2.00 12.91
CA ALA A 176 22.28 -2.82 13.92
C ALA A 176 21.77 -4.15 13.33
N ALA A 177 21.83 -5.23 14.12
CA ALA A 177 21.27 -6.52 13.71
C ALA A 177 19.77 -6.46 13.38
N THR A 178 19.06 -5.48 13.93
CA THR A 178 17.61 -5.25 13.72
C THR A 178 17.30 -4.36 12.53
N VAL A 179 18.29 -3.94 11.72
CA VAL A 179 18.10 -2.93 10.67
C VAL A 179 17.03 -3.32 9.63
N GLN A 180 16.89 -4.61 9.34
CA GLN A 180 15.90 -5.13 8.40
C GLN A 180 14.47 -5.14 8.97
N ALA A 181 14.28 -4.89 10.27
CA ALA A 181 12.97 -4.72 10.86
C ALA A 181 12.22 -3.53 10.24
N GLY A 182 12.93 -2.46 9.89
CA GLY A 182 12.34 -1.30 9.21
C GLY A 182 11.83 -1.63 7.81
N TYR A 183 12.52 -2.51 7.09
CA TYR A 183 12.05 -2.99 5.80
C TYR A 183 10.77 -3.82 5.92
N PHE A 184 10.75 -4.80 6.82
CA PHE A 184 9.54 -5.62 6.99
C PHE A 184 8.37 -4.82 7.57
N LEU A 185 8.63 -3.82 8.42
CA LEU A 185 7.60 -2.89 8.89
C LEU A 185 7.02 -2.07 7.74
N PHE A 186 7.90 -1.53 6.88
CA PHE A 186 7.48 -0.82 5.67
C PHE A 186 6.60 -1.70 4.79
N VAL A 187 7.04 -2.91 4.47
CA VAL A 187 6.28 -3.87 3.66
C VAL A 187 4.93 -4.16 4.30
N LEU A 188 4.88 -4.39 5.61
CA LEU A 188 3.65 -4.65 6.34
C LEU A 188 2.68 -3.46 6.23
N VAL A 189 3.12 -2.26 6.60
CA VAL A 189 2.25 -1.07 6.66
C VAL A 189 1.85 -0.62 5.26
N ALA A 190 2.82 -0.42 4.37
CA ALA A 190 2.58 0.04 3.00
C ALA A 190 1.77 -0.99 2.21
N GLY A 191 2.04 -2.29 2.36
CA GLY A 191 1.26 -3.32 1.68
C GLY A 191 -0.21 -3.38 2.12
N HIS A 192 -0.51 -3.17 3.41
CA HIS A 192 -1.92 -3.04 3.84
C HIS A 192 -2.57 -1.77 3.29
N LEU A 193 -1.84 -0.64 3.27
CA LEU A 193 -2.35 0.62 2.70
C LEU A 193 -2.60 0.50 1.19
N VAL A 194 -1.72 -0.20 0.46
CA VAL A 194 -1.88 -0.46 -0.98
C VAL A 194 -3.07 -1.38 -1.21
N TYR A 195 -3.20 -2.47 -0.45
CA TYR A 195 -4.32 -3.40 -0.64
C TYR A 195 -5.67 -2.75 -0.29
N ASP A 196 -5.79 -2.11 0.88
CA ASP A 196 -7.01 -1.39 1.28
C ASP A 196 -7.31 -0.20 0.34
N GLY A 197 -6.33 0.70 0.20
CA GLY A 197 -6.53 1.99 -0.43
C GLY A 197 -6.60 1.91 -1.95
N LEU A 198 -5.69 1.16 -2.57
CA LEU A 198 -5.54 1.10 -4.02
C LEU A 198 -6.35 -0.09 -4.58
N ALA A 199 -6.04 -1.31 -4.16
CA ALA A 199 -6.68 -2.49 -4.74
C ALA A 199 -8.18 -2.58 -4.42
N LEU A 200 -8.61 -2.37 -3.17
CA LEU A 200 -10.03 -2.50 -2.85
C LEU A 200 -10.81 -1.22 -3.15
N ARG A 201 -10.42 -0.10 -2.53
CA ARG A 201 -11.26 1.11 -2.57
C ARG A 201 -11.12 1.91 -3.86
N THR A 202 -9.99 1.86 -4.57
CA THR A 202 -9.83 2.61 -5.82
C THR A 202 -10.43 1.85 -7.01
N GLU A 203 -10.26 0.53 -7.08
CA GLU A 203 -10.99 -0.30 -8.06
C GLU A 203 -12.50 -0.13 -7.92
N ASN A 204 -13.01 -0.14 -6.68
CA ASN A 204 -14.42 0.12 -6.43
C ASN A 204 -14.84 1.56 -6.75
N LEU A 205 -13.99 2.55 -6.51
CA LEU A 205 -14.27 3.94 -6.89
C LEU A 205 -14.41 4.06 -8.42
N LEU A 206 -13.48 3.48 -9.18
CA LEU A 206 -13.51 3.53 -10.64
C LEU A 206 -14.69 2.74 -11.21
N ALA A 207 -15.01 1.58 -10.66
CA ALA A 207 -16.18 0.82 -11.08
C ALA A 207 -17.51 1.60 -10.89
N ASN A 208 -17.60 2.39 -9.82
CA ASN A 208 -18.82 3.14 -9.52
C ASN A 208 -18.85 4.54 -10.14
N LEU A 209 -17.72 5.09 -10.61
CA LEU A 209 -17.65 6.47 -11.08
C LEU A 209 -18.63 6.73 -12.22
N GLY A 210 -18.77 5.81 -13.18
CA GLY A 210 -19.69 5.94 -14.32
C GLY A 210 -21.18 5.96 -13.94
N SER A 211 -21.52 5.51 -12.73
CA SER A 211 -22.88 5.61 -12.19
C SER A 211 -23.14 6.95 -11.49
N THR A 212 -22.10 7.74 -11.25
CA THR A 212 -22.19 9.07 -10.67
C THR A 212 -22.43 10.11 -11.75
N THR A 213 -23.02 11.24 -11.35
CA THR A 213 -23.25 12.35 -12.27
C THR A 213 -21.98 13.20 -12.51
N ILE A 214 -20.86 12.90 -11.84
CA ILE A 214 -19.61 13.65 -11.92
C ILE A 214 -18.92 13.45 -13.29
N VAL A 215 -19.20 12.33 -13.97
CA VAL A 215 -18.55 11.96 -15.23
C VAL A 215 -19.55 11.97 -16.37
N ASP A 216 -19.11 12.44 -17.53
CA ASP A 216 -19.79 12.14 -18.78
C ASP A 216 -19.74 10.63 -19.03
N ARG A 217 -20.92 10.01 -19.10
CA ARG A 217 -21.06 8.56 -19.07
C ARG A 217 -20.43 7.89 -20.29
N GLU A 218 -20.66 8.43 -21.49
CA GLU A 218 -20.19 7.84 -22.74
C GLU A 218 -18.66 7.92 -22.83
N THR A 219 -18.09 9.07 -22.50
CA THR A 219 -16.62 9.25 -22.47
C THR A 219 -15.98 8.40 -21.38
N TYR A 220 -16.63 8.26 -20.22
CA TYR A 220 -16.09 7.46 -19.12
C TYR A 220 -16.18 5.95 -19.38
N GLU A 221 -17.26 5.46 -19.97
CA GLU A 221 -17.39 4.04 -20.36
C GLU A 221 -16.29 3.67 -21.37
N ALA A 222 -16.04 4.51 -22.37
CA ALA A 222 -14.93 4.28 -23.32
C ALA A 222 -13.54 4.26 -22.64
N PHE A 223 -13.30 5.18 -21.69
CA PHE A 223 -12.07 5.16 -20.88
C PHE A 223 -11.95 3.90 -20.02
N TYR A 224 -13.05 3.46 -19.40
CA TYR A 224 -13.06 2.32 -18.51
C TYR A 224 -12.87 0.99 -19.26
N ASP A 225 -13.39 0.89 -20.47
CA ASP A 225 -13.19 -0.26 -21.35
C ASP A 225 -11.72 -0.35 -21.83
N ASP A 226 -11.15 0.76 -22.31
CA ASP A 226 -9.71 0.85 -22.68
C ASP A 226 -8.80 0.48 -21.50
N LEU A 227 -9.15 0.97 -20.31
CA LEU A 227 -8.45 0.68 -19.07
C LEU A 227 -8.53 -0.81 -18.70
N THR A 228 -9.68 -1.46 -18.94
CA THR A 228 -9.89 -2.89 -18.70
C THR A 228 -9.13 -3.76 -19.70
N GLU A 229 -9.03 -3.32 -20.96
CA GLU A 229 -8.25 -4.02 -21.99
C GLU A 229 -6.75 -3.90 -21.74
N THR A 230 -6.30 -2.75 -21.24
CA THR A 230 -4.87 -2.48 -20.97
C THR A 230 -4.39 -3.08 -19.64
N LEU A 231 -5.24 -3.11 -18.61
CA LEU A 231 -4.87 -3.62 -17.28
C LEU A 231 -5.22 -5.10 -17.12
N GLY A 232 -4.22 -5.88 -16.74
CA GLY A 232 -4.38 -7.31 -16.50
C GLY A 232 -3.73 -8.19 -17.57
N ASP A 233 -3.07 -7.58 -18.55
CA ASP A 233 -2.25 -8.29 -19.52
C ASP A 233 -1.21 -9.18 -18.83
N THR A 234 -1.19 -10.45 -19.23
CA THR A 234 -0.19 -11.42 -18.84
C THR A 234 0.81 -11.59 -19.96
N ILE A 235 2.09 -11.57 -19.61
CA ILE A 235 3.15 -11.87 -20.58
C ILE A 235 3.36 -13.38 -20.56
N SER A 236 3.16 -14.01 -21.71
CA SER A 236 3.39 -15.44 -21.89
C SER A 236 4.85 -15.72 -22.21
N PHE A 237 5.50 -16.51 -21.36
CA PHE A 237 6.84 -17.05 -21.58
C PHE A 237 6.75 -18.57 -21.75
N GLY A 238 6.40 -19.01 -22.95
CA GLY A 238 6.17 -20.43 -23.23
C GLY A 238 4.95 -20.97 -22.47
N PRO A 239 5.08 -21.98 -21.58
CA PRO A 239 3.95 -22.53 -20.84
C PRO A 239 3.57 -21.73 -19.59
N VAL A 240 4.29 -20.66 -19.26
CA VAL A 240 4.06 -19.86 -18.04
C VAL A 240 3.53 -18.48 -18.42
N GLU A 241 2.36 -18.14 -17.89
CA GLU A 241 1.79 -16.79 -17.94
C GLU A 241 2.14 -16.06 -16.64
N LEU A 242 2.81 -14.92 -16.76
CA LEU A 242 3.16 -14.08 -15.62
C LEU A 242 2.44 -12.73 -15.72
N PRO A 243 1.95 -12.17 -14.61
CA PRO A 243 1.50 -10.79 -14.59
C PRO A 243 2.62 -9.85 -15.06
N GLU A 244 2.28 -8.82 -15.82
CA GLU A 244 3.24 -7.83 -16.30
C GLU A 244 4.09 -7.24 -15.16
N SER A 245 3.49 -6.98 -13.99
CA SER A 245 4.18 -6.44 -12.82
C SER A 245 5.25 -7.35 -12.25
N VAL A 246 5.03 -8.67 -12.26
CA VAL A 246 6.03 -9.67 -11.87
C VAL A 246 7.16 -9.69 -12.88
N THR A 247 6.82 -9.63 -14.17
CA THR A 247 7.80 -9.60 -15.26
C THR A 247 8.68 -8.35 -15.15
N PHE A 248 8.08 -7.18 -14.97
CA PHE A 248 8.79 -5.92 -14.73
C PHE A 248 9.72 -6.02 -13.52
N ALA A 249 9.23 -6.55 -12.39
CA ALA A 249 10.03 -6.70 -11.19
C ALA A 249 11.23 -7.62 -11.41
N VAL A 250 11.06 -8.73 -12.11
CA VAL A 250 12.16 -9.63 -12.46
C VAL A 250 13.17 -8.92 -13.36
N VAL A 251 12.73 -8.23 -14.41
CA VAL A 251 13.64 -7.54 -15.34
C VAL A 251 14.43 -6.42 -14.66
N VAL A 252 13.77 -5.62 -13.83
CA VAL A 252 14.37 -4.41 -13.23
C VAL A 252 15.14 -4.73 -11.95
N ALA A 253 14.64 -5.62 -11.09
CA ALA A 253 15.20 -5.84 -9.76
C ALA A 253 16.20 -6.99 -9.70
N LEU A 254 16.17 -7.95 -10.63
CA LEU A 254 17.04 -9.14 -10.55
C LEU A 254 18.53 -8.77 -10.55
N VAL A 255 18.96 -7.86 -11.43
CA VAL A 255 20.38 -7.43 -11.47
C VAL A 255 20.79 -6.73 -10.17
N PRO A 256 20.08 -5.67 -9.68
CA PRO A 256 20.34 -5.07 -8.38
C PRO A 256 20.40 -6.08 -7.22
N ILE A 257 19.46 -7.03 -7.18
CA ILE A 257 19.39 -8.07 -6.14
C ILE A 257 20.59 -9.04 -6.22
N LEU A 258 21.13 -9.28 -7.41
CA LEU A 258 22.28 -10.18 -7.54
C LEU A 258 23.63 -9.49 -7.29
N LEU A 259 23.70 -8.15 -7.27
CA LEU A 259 24.97 -7.43 -7.07
C LEU A 259 25.68 -7.79 -5.76
N PRO A 260 25.01 -7.83 -4.58
CA PRO A 260 25.64 -8.26 -3.34
C PRO A 260 26.20 -9.69 -3.37
N MET A 261 25.62 -10.56 -4.20
CA MET A 261 26.09 -11.94 -4.36
C MET A 261 27.47 -12.03 -5.04
N LEU A 262 27.86 -10.99 -5.79
CA LEU A 262 29.12 -10.96 -6.52
C LEU A 262 30.30 -10.43 -5.69
N ILE A 263 30.02 -9.64 -4.65
CA ILE A 263 31.06 -8.95 -3.87
C ILE A 263 31.25 -9.50 -2.45
N THR A 264 30.24 -10.15 -1.90
CA THR A 264 30.27 -10.65 -0.52
C THR A 264 30.45 -12.18 -0.52
N PRO A 265 31.33 -12.74 0.32
CA PRO A 265 31.35 -14.18 0.53
C PRO A 265 30.14 -14.64 1.35
N TRP A 266 29.37 -15.59 0.81
CA TRP A 266 28.13 -16.06 1.45
C TRP A 266 28.30 -17.43 2.09
N SER A 267 27.76 -17.57 3.30
CA SER A 267 27.45 -18.89 3.85
C SER A 267 26.06 -19.33 3.36
N TRP A 268 25.80 -20.63 3.28
CA TRP A 268 24.49 -21.15 2.87
C TRP A 268 23.33 -20.61 3.73
N VAL A 269 23.56 -20.33 5.01
CA VAL A 269 22.57 -19.73 5.92
C VAL A 269 22.29 -18.27 5.53
N GLY A 270 23.35 -17.50 5.21
CA GLY A 270 23.22 -16.13 4.71
C GLY A 270 22.56 -16.07 3.33
N THR A 271 22.78 -17.06 2.47
CA THR A 271 22.09 -17.16 1.19
C THR A 271 20.58 -17.35 1.39
N LEU A 272 20.17 -18.13 2.39
CA LEU A 272 18.75 -18.37 2.68
C LEU A 272 18.05 -17.13 3.23
N SER A 273 18.67 -16.40 4.17
CA SER A 273 18.13 -15.13 4.67
C SER A 273 18.03 -14.10 3.56
N TYR A 274 19.05 -14.01 2.71
CA TYR A 274 19.06 -13.11 1.56
C TYR A 274 18.02 -13.47 0.51
N ALA A 275 17.81 -14.76 0.23
CA ALA A 275 16.78 -15.22 -0.70
C ALA A 275 15.38 -14.83 -0.21
N ALA A 276 15.08 -15.06 1.07
CA ALA A 276 13.82 -14.66 1.69
C ALA A 276 13.60 -13.13 1.59
N TYR A 277 14.64 -12.36 1.89
CA TYR A 277 14.63 -10.90 1.73
C TYR A 277 14.42 -10.46 0.26
N SER A 278 15.09 -11.13 -0.68
CA SER A 278 15.03 -10.83 -2.11
C SER A 278 13.68 -11.13 -2.73
N LEU A 279 13.00 -12.19 -2.28
CA LEU A 279 11.63 -12.52 -2.70
C LEU A 279 10.65 -11.41 -2.31
N VAL A 280 10.76 -10.89 -1.09
CA VAL A 280 9.95 -9.73 -0.67
C VAL A 280 10.33 -8.49 -1.48
N THR A 281 11.61 -8.31 -1.80
CA THR A 281 12.06 -7.17 -2.62
C THR A 281 11.51 -7.21 -4.03
N LEU A 282 11.51 -8.36 -4.69
CA LEU A 282 10.84 -8.57 -5.97
C LEU A 282 9.35 -8.24 -5.88
N PHE A 283 8.68 -8.72 -4.83
CA PHE A 283 7.28 -8.40 -4.59
C PHE A 283 7.04 -6.90 -4.42
N VAL A 284 7.88 -6.19 -3.64
CA VAL A 284 7.78 -4.73 -3.47
C VAL A 284 7.93 -3.99 -4.79
N VAL A 285 8.86 -4.41 -5.65
CA VAL A 285 9.06 -3.78 -6.97
C VAL A 285 7.86 -4.06 -7.89
N ALA A 286 7.27 -5.25 -7.84
CA ALA A 286 6.04 -5.56 -8.59
C ALA A 286 4.88 -4.68 -8.12
N VAL A 287 4.69 -4.54 -6.81
CA VAL A 287 3.66 -3.65 -6.25
C VAL A 287 3.92 -2.18 -6.61
N LEU A 288 5.19 -1.74 -6.63
CA LEU A 288 5.54 -0.38 -7.05
C LEU A 288 5.14 -0.11 -8.50
N TYR A 289 5.29 -1.09 -9.38
CA TYR A 289 4.79 -1.02 -10.76
C TYR A 289 3.26 -0.88 -10.79
N ASP A 290 2.54 -1.73 -10.06
CA ASP A 290 1.07 -1.67 -9.97
C ASP A 290 0.60 -0.27 -9.48
N VAL A 291 1.27 0.30 -8.47
CA VAL A 291 1.00 1.66 -7.97
C VAL A 291 1.28 2.72 -9.03
N PHE A 292 2.40 2.61 -9.76
CA PHE A 292 2.75 3.54 -10.82
C PHE A 292 1.71 3.52 -11.95
N MET A 293 1.29 2.32 -12.38
CA MET A 293 0.25 2.15 -13.41
C MET A 293 -1.08 2.75 -12.98
N LEU A 294 -1.47 2.58 -11.72
CA LEU A 294 -2.66 3.23 -11.18
C LEU A 294 -2.57 4.76 -11.21
N VAL A 295 -1.43 5.33 -10.80
CA VAL A 295 -1.20 6.78 -10.84
C VAL A 295 -1.19 7.30 -12.29
N TYR A 296 -0.65 6.52 -13.22
CA TYR A 296 -0.67 6.83 -14.64
C TYR A 296 -2.10 6.83 -15.20
N ALA A 297 -2.88 5.77 -14.96
CA ALA A 297 -4.27 5.68 -15.37
C ALA A 297 -5.12 6.84 -14.79
N PHE A 298 -4.89 7.19 -13.53
CA PHE A 298 -5.55 8.34 -12.92
C PHE A 298 -5.17 9.66 -13.59
N THR A 299 -3.91 9.82 -13.98
CA THR A 299 -3.46 10.99 -14.74
C THR A 299 -4.14 11.08 -16.10
N GLU A 300 -4.40 9.95 -16.74
CA GLU A 300 -5.10 9.90 -18.02
C GLU A 300 -6.59 10.22 -17.87
N LEU A 301 -7.23 9.74 -16.80
CA LEU A 301 -8.59 10.16 -16.44
C LEU A 301 -8.70 11.68 -16.20
N LEU A 302 -7.68 12.30 -15.60
CA LEU A 302 -7.66 13.76 -15.41
C LEU A 302 -7.42 14.55 -16.72
N ARG A 303 -6.80 13.90 -17.72
CA ARG A 303 -6.60 14.48 -19.05
C ARG A 303 -7.84 14.39 -19.91
N SER A 304 -8.62 13.32 -19.76
CA SER A 304 -9.88 13.21 -20.50
C SER A 304 -10.86 14.31 -20.05
N ASP A 305 -11.70 14.75 -20.98
CA ASP A 305 -12.80 15.68 -20.68
C ASP A 305 -14.01 14.97 -20.09
N ALA A 306 -13.82 13.75 -19.57
CA ALA A 306 -14.87 12.96 -18.95
C ALA A 306 -15.34 13.57 -17.63
N LEU A 307 -14.50 14.32 -16.91
CA LEU A 307 -14.81 14.84 -15.57
C LEU A 307 -15.51 16.21 -15.64
N SER A 308 -16.70 16.30 -15.06
CA SER A 308 -17.45 17.55 -14.85
C SER A 308 -17.63 17.83 -13.35
N TYR A 309 -17.54 19.10 -12.93
CA TYR A 309 -17.77 19.45 -11.53
C TYR A 309 -19.26 19.38 -11.20
N GLN A 310 -19.64 18.45 -10.32
CA GLN A 310 -21.01 18.40 -9.80
C GLN A 310 -21.04 18.34 -8.27
N PRO A 311 -21.76 19.25 -7.59
CA PRO A 311 -21.80 19.28 -6.14
C PRO A 311 -22.42 18.01 -5.54
N PHE A 312 -21.79 17.48 -4.48
CA PHE A 312 -22.23 16.25 -3.80
C PHE A 312 -23.22 16.53 -2.66
N HIS A 313 -23.28 17.77 -2.16
CA HIS A 313 -24.09 18.15 -1.01
C HIS A 313 -24.90 19.42 -1.30
N PRO A 314 -26.07 19.63 -0.65
CA PRO A 314 -26.94 20.81 -0.87
C PRO A 314 -26.28 22.17 -0.63
N ASP A 315 -25.10 22.21 -0.01
CA ASP A 315 -24.27 23.40 0.16
C ASP A 315 -23.41 23.72 -1.08
N GLU A 316 -23.57 22.97 -2.17
CA GLU A 316 -22.81 23.04 -3.41
C GLU A 316 -21.32 22.64 -3.30
N HIS A 317 -20.95 21.91 -2.24
CA HIS A 317 -19.60 21.43 -2.02
C HIS A 317 -19.42 19.95 -2.39
N GLY A 318 -18.15 19.53 -2.51
CA GLY A 318 -17.77 18.11 -2.47
C GLY A 318 -17.77 17.36 -3.80
N GLY A 319 -17.88 18.04 -4.95
CA GLY A 319 -17.94 17.36 -6.25
C GLY A 319 -16.74 16.51 -6.65
N PHE A 320 -15.59 16.69 -5.99
CA PHE A 320 -14.40 15.86 -6.17
C PHE A 320 -13.97 15.13 -4.89
N ARG A 321 -14.89 14.92 -3.93
CA ARG A 321 -14.59 14.31 -2.63
C ARG A 321 -13.89 12.96 -2.75
N ASP A 322 -14.36 12.13 -3.66
CA ASP A 322 -13.87 10.76 -3.81
C ASP A 322 -12.46 10.75 -4.45
N LEU A 323 -12.19 11.69 -5.37
CA LEU A 323 -10.84 11.95 -5.89
C LEU A 323 -9.88 12.50 -4.81
N GLY A 324 -10.39 13.35 -3.91
CA GLY A 324 -9.62 13.84 -2.76
C GLY A 324 -9.28 12.72 -1.76
N ARG A 325 -10.20 11.77 -1.53
CA ARG A 325 -9.95 10.56 -0.72
C ARG A 325 -8.88 9.68 -1.37
N PHE A 326 -8.95 9.47 -2.68
CA PHE A 326 -7.91 8.78 -3.43
C PHE A 326 -6.54 9.46 -3.26
N ALA A 327 -6.46 10.77 -3.50
CA ALA A 327 -5.22 11.52 -3.35
C ALA A 327 -4.63 11.44 -1.94
N THR A 328 -5.49 11.48 -0.91
CA THR A 328 -5.06 11.31 0.49
C THR A 328 -4.47 9.92 0.76
N ARG A 329 -5.03 8.87 0.16
CA ARG A 329 -4.51 7.49 0.28
C ARG A 329 -3.15 7.34 -0.40
N VAL A 330 -3.00 7.87 -1.61
CA VAL A 330 -1.71 7.86 -2.33
C VAL A 330 -0.64 8.61 -1.51
N ASN A 331 -0.96 9.79 -0.97
CA ASN A 331 -0.04 10.55 -0.12
C ASN A 331 0.35 9.78 1.14
N ALA A 332 -0.57 9.08 1.79
CA ALA A 332 -0.25 8.25 2.95
C ALA A 332 0.74 7.12 2.61
N ILE A 333 0.60 6.50 1.43
CA ILE A 333 1.53 5.48 0.94
C ILE A 333 2.91 6.10 0.64
N LEU A 334 2.95 7.25 -0.05
CA LEU A 334 4.19 7.96 -0.36
C LEU A 334 4.93 8.42 0.90
N LEU A 335 4.20 8.84 1.94
CA LEU A 335 4.79 9.23 3.22
C LEU A 335 5.48 8.04 3.90
N VAL A 336 4.80 6.89 3.96
CA VAL A 336 5.37 5.66 4.54
C VAL A 336 6.58 5.17 3.71
N ALA A 337 6.50 5.25 2.38
CA ALA A 337 7.60 4.91 1.49
C ALA A 337 8.81 5.86 1.66
N GLY A 338 8.57 7.17 1.73
CA GLY A 338 9.61 8.17 1.95
C GLY A 338 10.31 8.01 3.29
N GLY A 339 9.53 7.77 4.35
CA GLY A 339 10.07 7.45 5.68
C GLY A 339 10.96 6.21 5.67
N TYR A 340 10.55 5.15 4.95
CA TYR A 340 11.38 3.96 4.80
C TYR A 340 12.65 4.20 3.99
N VAL A 341 12.57 4.90 2.86
CA VAL A 341 13.71 5.21 2.01
C VAL A 341 14.74 6.04 2.79
N ALA A 342 14.29 7.05 3.53
CA ALA A 342 15.14 7.85 4.41
C ALA A 342 15.79 6.99 5.51
N TYR A 343 14.98 6.16 6.19
CA TYR A 343 15.48 5.22 7.20
C TYR A 343 16.55 4.28 6.62
N ARG A 344 16.31 3.66 5.47
CA ARG A 344 17.24 2.71 4.83
C ARG A 344 18.54 3.41 4.45
N PHE A 345 18.46 4.61 3.86
CA PHE A 345 19.63 5.37 3.49
C PHE A 345 20.48 5.72 4.72
N TYR A 346 19.85 6.15 5.81
CA TYR A 346 20.54 6.52 7.03
C TYR A 346 21.08 5.32 7.83
N ALA A 347 20.23 4.33 8.08
CA ALA A 347 20.54 3.20 8.95
C ALA A 347 21.37 2.10 8.28
N GLU A 348 21.46 2.08 6.94
CA GLU A 348 22.31 1.16 6.20
C GLU A 348 23.25 1.87 5.23
N GLY A 349 22.73 2.78 4.41
CA GLY A 349 23.50 3.39 3.32
C GLY A 349 24.74 4.14 3.81
N ILE A 350 24.58 5.01 4.81
CA ILE A 350 25.68 5.79 5.39
C ILE A 350 26.65 4.89 6.17
N LEU A 351 26.15 3.92 6.94
CA LEU A 351 27.00 3.02 7.72
C LEU A 351 27.78 2.01 6.86
N ASN A 352 27.25 1.65 5.69
CA ASN A 352 27.93 0.78 4.72
C ASN A 352 28.80 1.57 3.73
N LEU A 353 29.04 2.87 3.96
CA LEU A 353 30.00 3.64 3.18
C LEU A 353 31.42 3.19 3.60
N PRO A 354 32.26 2.64 2.70
CA PRO A 354 33.57 2.14 3.09
C PRO A 354 34.49 3.29 3.57
N ASP A 355 35.29 3.05 4.63
CA ASP A 355 36.21 4.05 5.20
C ASP A 355 37.26 4.58 4.19
N GLY A 356 37.54 3.83 3.13
CA GLY A 356 38.41 4.23 2.01
C GLY A 356 37.67 4.87 0.82
N GLY A 357 36.38 5.17 0.98
CA GLY A 357 35.48 5.59 -0.10
C GLY A 357 35.06 4.44 -1.02
N LEU A 358 34.34 4.78 -2.09
CA LEU A 358 33.86 3.82 -3.11
C LEU A 358 34.99 3.39 -4.07
N GLY A 359 36.14 2.98 -3.54
CA GLY A 359 37.38 2.79 -4.29
C GLY A 359 37.37 1.67 -5.35
N GLY A 360 36.43 0.72 -5.24
CA GLY A 360 36.19 -0.32 -6.26
C GLY A 360 34.96 0.01 -7.11
N PRO A 361 35.03 -0.03 -8.45
CA PRO A 361 33.91 0.33 -9.32
C PRO A 361 32.66 -0.53 -9.06
N LEU A 362 32.84 -1.82 -8.78
CA LEU A 362 31.72 -2.72 -8.47
C LEU A 362 31.07 -2.40 -7.11
N VAL A 363 31.87 -2.03 -6.10
CA VAL A 363 31.38 -1.61 -4.77
C VAL A 363 30.64 -0.28 -4.90
N ALA A 364 31.18 0.66 -5.69
CA ALA A 364 30.56 1.95 -5.99
C ALA A 364 29.19 1.77 -6.64
N VAL A 365 29.13 0.99 -7.71
CA VAL A 365 27.88 0.70 -8.42
C VAL A 365 26.89 -0.01 -7.51
N THR A 366 27.34 -0.99 -6.72
CA THR A 366 26.45 -1.71 -5.80
C THR A 366 25.85 -0.77 -4.76
N TRP A 367 26.66 0.11 -4.17
CA TRP A 367 26.18 1.09 -3.20
C TRP A 367 25.18 2.08 -3.83
N VAL A 368 25.53 2.66 -4.99
CA VAL A 368 24.66 3.60 -5.71
C VAL A 368 23.34 2.96 -6.06
N VAL A 369 23.35 1.75 -6.63
CA VAL A 369 22.14 1.04 -7.05
C VAL A 369 21.26 0.69 -5.85
N LEU A 370 21.84 0.25 -4.71
CA LEU A 370 21.06 -0.24 -3.56
C LEU A 370 20.58 0.84 -2.60
N TYR A 371 21.25 2.00 -2.53
CA TYR A 371 20.94 3.06 -1.58
C TYR A 371 20.50 4.36 -2.25
N LEU A 372 21.18 4.79 -3.32
CA LEU A 372 20.78 6.01 -4.04
C LEU A 372 19.67 5.75 -5.06
N GLY A 373 19.65 4.57 -5.69
CA GLY A 373 18.62 4.16 -6.65
C GLY A 373 17.20 4.27 -6.08
N PRO A 374 16.89 3.68 -4.91
CA PRO A 374 15.58 3.80 -4.28
C PRO A 374 15.20 5.25 -3.93
N VAL A 375 16.16 6.08 -3.52
CA VAL A 375 15.94 7.52 -3.27
C VAL A 375 15.54 8.24 -4.55
N ALA A 376 16.29 8.02 -5.64
CA ALA A 376 15.98 8.62 -6.94
C ALA A 376 14.61 8.15 -7.47
N ALA A 377 14.30 6.85 -7.36
CA ALA A 377 13.00 6.30 -7.76
C ALA A 377 11.85 6.91 -6.94
N TYR A 378 12.02 7.07 -5.64
CA TYR A 378 11.03 7.71 -4.77
C TYR A 378 10.81 9.19 -5.16
N VAL A 379 11.88 9.97 -5.31
CA VAL A 379 11.80 11.37 -5.72
C VAL A 379 11.11 11.51 -7.07
N PHE A 380 11.46 10.66 -8.04
CA PHE A 380 10.80 10.63 -9.34
C PHE A 380 9.30 10.36 -9.22
N LEU A 381 8.90 9.35 -8.45
CA LEU A 381 7.48 9.01 -8.25
C LEU A 381 6.71 10.16 -7.58
N VAL A 382 7.28 10.79 -6.55
CA VAL A 382 6.67 11.94 -5.86
C VAL A 382 6.52 13.13 -6.81
N LEU A 383 7.56 13.46 -7.59
CA LEU A 383 7.49 14.54 -8.57
C LEU A 383 6.45 14.25 -9.65
N PHE A 384 6.42 13.00 -10.15
CA PHE A 384 5.43 12.55 -11.12
C PHE A 384 4.01 12.71 -10.57
N TRP A 385 3.74 12.20 -9.36
CA TRP A 385 2.46 12.32 -8.68
C TRP A 385 2.04 13.78 -8.45
N LEU A 386 2.93 14.60 -7.90
CA LEU A 386 2.64 16.00 -7.58
C LEU A 386 2.35 16.81 -8.84
N TYR A 387 3.15 16.64 -9.89
CA TYR A 387 3.03 17.43 -11.11
C TYR A 387 1.90 16.94 -12.02
N HIS A 388 1.80 15.63 -12.26
CA HIS A 388 0.87 15.08 -13.24
C HIS A 388 -0.52 14.79 -12.68
N SER A 389 -0.63 14.43 -11.42
CA SER A 389 -1.92 14.07 -10.82
C SER A 389 -2.43 15.14 -9.87
N PHE A 390 -1.67 15.47 -8.83
CA PHE A 390 -2.16 16.34 -7.76
C PHE A 390 -2.38 17.79 -8.22
N TRP A 391 -1.41 18.36 -8.94
CA TRP A 391 -1.51 19.72 -9.46
C TRP A 391 -2.58 19.85 -10.56
N ARG A 392 -2.74 18.82 -11.39
CA ARG A 392 -3.81 18.82 -12.41
C ARG A 392 -5.19 18.69 -11.80
N LEU A 393 -5.36 17.82 -10.81
CA LEU A 393 -6.61 17.73 -10.05
C LEU A 393 -6.96 19.09 -9.45
N HIS A 394 -5.98 19.79 -8.85
CA HIS A 394 -6.17 21.15 -8.37
C HIS A 394 -6.63 22.12 -9.46
N ARG A 395 -5.99 22.13 -10.64
CA ARG A 395 -6.42 22.97 -11.77
C ARG A 395 -7.84 22.67 -12.24
N ARG A 396 -8.19 21.39 -12.42
CA ARG A 396 -9.55 20.96 -12.80
C ARG A 396 -10.59 21.36 -11.73
N MET A 397 -10.23 21.29 -10.44
CA MET A 397 -11.08 21.80 -9.36
C MET A 397 -11.29 23.32 -9.42
N GLU A 398 -10.24 24.09 -9.77
CA GLU A 398 -10.36 25.54 -9.93
C GLU A 398 -11.17 25.94 -11.18
N GLU A 399 -10.94 25.26 -12.29
CA GLU A 399 -11.66 25.46 -13.56
C GLU A 399 -13.13 25.13 -13.39
N GLY A 400 -13.46 23.93 -12.89
CA GLY A 400 -14.86 23.52 -12.65
C GLY A 400 -15.60 24.45 -11.67
N ARG A 401 -14.90 24.97 -10.66
CA ARG A 401 -15.50 26.00 -9.77
C ARG A 401 -15.77 27.31 -10.51
N ARG A 402 -14.88 27.76 -11.38
CA ARG A 402 -15.06 29.00 -12.17
C ARG A 402 -16.20 28.86 -13.16
N GLU A 403 -16.23 27.77 -13.91
CA GLU A 403 -17.29 27.48 -14.87
C GLU A 403 -18.66 27.43 -14.18
N ARG A 404 -18.74 26.79 -13.00
CA ARG A 404 -19.98 26.74 -12.24
C ARG A 404 -20.43 28.12 -11.73
N MET A 405 -19.48 28.92 -11.24
CA MET A 405 -19.76 30.32 -10.87
C MET A 405 -20.30 31.12 -12.05
N GLU A 406 -19.72 30.95 -13.25
CA GLU A 406 -20.19 31.63 -14.46
C GLU A 406 -21.57 31.14 -14.92
N GLU A 407 -21.87 29.84 -14.81
CA GLU A 407 -23.19 29.29 -15.10
C GLU A 407 -24.27 29.84 -14.19
N LEU A 408 -24.02 29.88 -12.88
CA LEU A 408 -24.97 30.44 -11.90
C LEU A 408 -25.18 31.94 -12.14
N GLN A 409 -24.12 32.69 -12.46
CA GLN A 409 -24.25 34.09 -12.87
C GLN A 409 -25.06 34.27 -14.15
N ARG A 410 -24.85 33.42 -15.15
CA ARG A 410 -25.62 33.44 -16.41
C ARG A 410 -27.10 33.13 -16.15
N ALA A 411 -27.40 32.12 -15.33
CA ALA A 411 -28.76 31.76 -14.94
C ALA A 411 -29.45 32.87 -14.14
N ALA A 412 -28.77 33.48 -13.17
CA ALA A 412 -29.31 34.59 -12.39
C ALA A 412 -29.58 35.84 -13.25
N ARG A 413 -28.68 36.16 -14.20
CA ARG A 413 -28.92 37.26 -15.16
C ARG A 413 -30.07 36.98 -16.10
N ALA A 414 -30.25 35.73 -16.53
CA ALA A 414 -31.37 35.33 -17.38
C ALA A 414 -32.72 35.47 -16.64
N GLN A 415 -32.79 35.05 -15.37
CA GLN A 415 -33.99 35.22 -14.53
C GLN A 415 -34.27 36.70 -14.22
N ALA A 416 -33.24 37.48 -13.90
CA ALA A 416 -33.40 38.93 -13.66
C ALA A 416 -33.84 39.71 -14.91
N GLY A 417 -33.56 39.18 -16.12
CA GLY A 417 -34.02 39.74 -17.38
C GLY A 417 -35.50 39.49 -17.67
N GLU A 418 -36.14 38.49 -17.05
CA GLU A 418 -37.58 38.23 -17.15
C GLU A 418 -38.41 39.02 -16.12
N ASP A 419 -37.83 39.36 -14.97
CA ASP A 419 -38.49 40.09 -13.87
C ASP A 419 -38.21 41.62 -13.85
N ALA A 420 -37.65 42.17 -14.94
CA ALA A 420 -37.24 43.57 -15.03
C ALA A 420 -38.41 44.57 -15.21
N ASP A 421 -39.24 44.73 -14.17
CA ASP A 421 -40.08 45.92 -13.96
C ASP A 421 -40.00 46.46 -12.51
N GLY A 422 -39.03 46.00 -11.71
CA GLY A 422 -38.80 46.47 -10.34
C GLY A 422 -37.33 46.74 -10.08
N HIS A 423 -36.98 47.99 -9.78
CA HIS A 423 -35.65 48.38 -9.34
C HIS A 423 -35.25 47.68 -8.04
N THR A 424 -34.23 46.83 -8.09
CA THR A 424 -33.38 46.53 -6.94
C THR A 424 -31.93 46.42 -7.38
N GLU A 425 -31.07 47.13 -6.63
CA GLU A 425 -29.63 47.18 -6.81
C GLU A 425 -29.03 45.77 -6.87
N LEU A 426 -28.02 45.64 -7.73
CA LEU A 426 -27.17 44.47 -7.93
C LEU A 426 -26.30 44.20 -6.68
N GLU A 427 -26.90 43.90 -5.54
CA GLU A 427 -26.21 43.32 -4.40
C GLU A 427 -26.36 41.80 -4.50
N THR A 428 -25.32 41.16 -5.06
CA THR A 428 -24.63 39.92 -4.62
C THR A 428 -25.33 38.88 -3.72
N ASP A 429 -26.65 38.76 -3.66
CA ASP A 429 -27.36 37.86 -2.75
C ASP A 429 -27.89 36.62 -3.47
N VAL A 430 -26.98 35.71 -3.83
CA VAL A 430 -27.35 34.30 -4.01
C VAL A 430 -26.59 33.50 -2.95
N PRO A 431 -27.24 32.83 -1.98
CA PRO A 431 -26.55 32.06 -0.94
C PRO A 431 -25.61 30.96 -1.49
N ALA A 432 -25.87 30.48 -2.72
CA ALA A 432 -24.97 29.58 -3.45
C ALA A 432 -23.64 30.24 -3.90
N TRP A 433 -23.60 31.56 -4.09
CA TRP A 433 -22.41 32.28 -4.53
C TRP A 433 -21.35 32.38 -3.42
N GLU A 434 -21.78 32.76 -2.21
CA GLU A 434 -20.89 32.87 -1.05
C GLU A 434 -20.39 31.49 -0.60
N SER A 435 -21.24 30.46 -0.73
CA SER A 435 -20.84 29.07 -0.45
C SER A 435 -19.76 28.59 -1.44
N LEU A 436 -19.90 28.85 -2.75
CA LEU A 436 -18.91 28.46 -3.75
C LEU A 436 -17.56 29.20 -3.63
N GLN A 437 -17.54 30.45 -3.17
CA GLN A 437 -16.29 31.16 -2.88
C GLN A 437 -15.49 30.46 -1.77
N SER A 438 -16.19 29.91 -0.77
CA SER A 438 -15.59 29.18 0.36
C SER A 438 -15.21 27.73 0.03
N ALA A 439 -15.60 27.22 -1.14
CA ALA A 439 -15.35 25.85 -1.54
C ALA A 439 -13.84 25.54 -1.68
N PRO A 440 -13.39 24.36 -1.19
CA PRO A 440 -11.98 24.00 -1.22
C PRO A 440 -11.50 23.81 -2.67
N THR A 441 -10.48 24.57 -3.06
CA THR A 441 -9.82 24.42 -4.38
C THR A 441 -8.81 23.29 -4.43
N TRP A 442 -8.43 22.76 -3.28
CA TRP A 442 -7.43 21.71 -3.17
C TRP A 442 -8.10 20.38 -2.83
N PRO A 443 -7.56 19.26 -3.33
CA PRO A 443 -8.10 17.92 -3.03
C PRO A 443 -8.00 17.58 -1.53
N ILE A 444 -7.17 18.32 -0.80
CA ILE A 444 -6.82 18.15 0.59
C ILE A 444 -6.92 19.50 1.30
N LYS A 445 -7.32 19.50 2.57
CA LYS A 445 -7.37 20.73 3.40
C LYS A 445 -6.00 21.42 3.37
N ARG A 446 -5.94 22.75 3.14
CA ARG A 446 -4.67 23.53 3.04
C ARG A 446 -3.70 23.29 4.20
N GLN A 447 -4.21 23.11 5.42
CA GLN A 447 -3.41 22.79 6.61
C GLN A 447 -2.73 21.42 6.51
N SER A 448 -3.42 20.44 5.94
CA SER A 448 -2.87 19.09 5.68
C SER A 448 -1.92 19.09 4.48
N LEU A 449 -2.09 19.99 3.51
CA LEU A 449 -1.23 20.11 2.34
C LEU A 449 0.18 20.62 2.71
N PHE A 450 0.24 21.63 3.60
CA PHE A 450 1.50 22.02 4.24
C PHE A 450 2.09 20.87 5.05
N GLY A 451 1.26 20.12 5.78
CA GLY A 451 1.68 18.92 6.49
C GLY A 451 2.31 17.87 5.58
N ILE A 452 1.73 17.61 4.41
CA ILE A 452 2.23 16.61 3.45
C ILE A 452 3.52 17.09 2.80
N ILE A 453 3.59 18.35 2.34
CA ILE A 453 4.84 18.89 1.77
C ILE A 453 5.97 18.86 2.81
N VAL A 454 5.69 19.27 4.04
CA VAL A 454 6.68 19.24 5.12
C VAL A 454 7.02 17.80 5.48
N VAL A 455 6.07 16.88 5.61
CA VAL A 455 6.33 15.52 6.05
C VAL A 455 6.92 14.62 4.94
N ASP A 456 6.71 14.92 3.66
CA ASP A 456 7.33 14.21 2.54
C ASP A 456 8.68 14.82 2.15
N ALA A 457 8.82 16.16 2.23
CA ALA A 457 10.08 16.82 1.93
C ALA A 457 11.07 16.74 3.10
N VAL A 458 10.63 16.73 4.37
CA VAL A 458 11.55 16.67 5.53
C VAL A 458 12.38 15.39 5.55
N PRO A 459 11.85 14.17 5.33
CA PRO A 459 12.68 12.97 5.28
C PRO A 459 13.73 13.02 4.16
N VAL A 460 13.40 13.59 3.01
CA VAL A 460 14.31 13.78 1.87
C VAL A 460 15.35 14.85 2.16
N ILE A 461 14.95 16.01 2.69
CA ILE A 461 15.87 17.10 3.03
C ILE A 461 16.77 16.69 4.21
N ALA A 462 16.21 16.01 5.23
CA ALA A 462 16.95 15.49 6.35
C ALA A 462 18.00 14.46 5.93
N THR A 463 17.79 13.71 4.84
CA THR A 463 18.80 12.77 4.32
C THR A 463 19.96 13.43 3.59
N PHE A 464 19.85 14.70 3.18
CA PHE A 464 20.93 15.45 2.51
C PHE A 464 21.58 16.53 3.39
N VAL A 465 20.93 16.93 4.49
CA VAL A 465 21.40 18.02 5.38
C VAL A 465 21.97 17.51 6.70
N LEU A 466 21.55 16.32 7.17
CA LEU A 466 22.14 15.59 8.30
C LEU A 466 23.02 14.46 7.76
#